data_AF-A0A2V7VRC6-F1
#
_entry.id   AF-A0A2V7VRC6-F1
#
_cell.length_a   1.000
_cell.length_b   1.000
_cell.length_c   1.000
_cell.angle_alpha   90.00
_cell.angle_beta   90.00
_cell.angle_gamma   90.00
#
_symmetry.space_group_name_H-M   'P 1'
#
loop_
_entity.id
_entity.type
_entity.pdbx_description
1 polymer ?
#
loop_
_entity_poly.entity_id
_entity_poly.type
_entity_poly.pdbx_seq_one_letter_code
_entity_poly.pdbx_strand_id
1 'polypeptide(L)'
;EPGLGRVGVPVEADPAPIRALWDAGLLPVVSPVSCGPGGESVNVNADEAALVLARALGAAGLVYLSDVDGVRVGNETVGVLDAAAAGRLIEDGTIAAGMALKVRMALEAAGVGIPEVVVAGKGRLSGGFPGTRITAGVEAARTRIRRGGR
;
A
#
# COMPACT_ATOMS: atom_id res chain seq x y z
N GLU A 1 -1.84 3.71 28.80
CA GLU A 1 -0.56 3.27 28.22
C GLU A 1 0.34 4.49 28.07
N PRO A 2 1.66 4.39 28.30
CA PRO A 2 2.56 5.53 28.13
C PRO A 2 2.43 6.04 26.68
N GLY A 3 2.00 7.30 26.56
CA GLY A 3 1.49 7.87 25.32
C GLY A 3 2.46 7.76 24.16
N LEU A 4 1.91 7.43 22.99
CA LEU A 4 2.57 7.25 21.70
C LEU A 4 3.33 8.52 21.25
N GLY A 5 4.39 8.94 21.94
CA GLY A 5 5.27 10.06 21.54
C GLY A 5 4.54 11.27 20.93
N ARG A 6 5.13 11.84 19.86
CA ARG A 6 4.47 12.81 18.99
C ARG A 6 4.03 12.09 17.71
N VAL A 7 2.78 11.62 17.66
CA VAL A 7 2.21 10.96 16.48
C VAL A 7 1.26 11.92 15.74
N GLY A 8 1.37 11.95 14.42
CA GLY A 8 0.52 12.75 13.54
C GLY A 8 -0.10 11.92 12.41
N VAL A 9 -0.95 12.58 11.63
CA VAL A 9 -1.56 12.04 10.40
C VAL A 9 -1.06 12.90 9.24
N PRO A 10 -0.44 12.32 8.20
CA PRO A 10 0.04 13.07 7.06
C PRO A 10 -1.14 13.59 6.23
N VAL A 11 -1.12 14.88 5.89
CA VAL A 11 -2.23 15.54 5.16
C VAL A 11 -1.86 15.90 3.73
N GLU A 12 -0.61 16.30 3.51
CA GLU A 12 -0.07 16.70 2.22
C GLU A 12 1.42 16.35 2.13
N ALA A 13 1.94 16.27 0.91
CA ALA A 13 3.36 16.09 0.65
C ALA A 13 3.79 17.04 -0.47
N ASP A 14 4.95 17.68 -0.29
CA ASP A 14 5.63 18.41 -1.35
C ASP A 14 6.43 17.42 -2.23
N PRO A 15 6.10 17.27 -3.52
CA PRO A 15 6.82 16.37 -4.41
C PRO A 15 8.16 16.94 -4.90
N ALA A 16 8.44 18.24 -4.71
CA ALA A 16 9.61 18.90 -5.28
C ALA A 16 10.96 18.26 -4.86
N PRO A 17 11.20 17.91 -3.58
CA PRO A 17 12.44 17.25 -3.18
C PRO A 17 12.65 15.89 -3.86
N ILE A 18 11.57 15.12 -4.04
CA ILE A 18 11.62 13.80 -4.70
C ILE A 18 11.97 13.97 -6.18
N ARG A 19 11.33 14.92 -6.86
CA ARG A 19 11.60 15.21 -8.28
C ARG A 19 13.04 15.66 -8.50
N ALA A 20 13.56 16.54 -7.64
CA ALA A 20 14.95 16.99 -7.73
C ALA A 20 15.97 15.85 -7.57
N LEU A 21 15.71 14.89 -6.69
CA LEU A 21 16.54 13.69 -6.53
C LEU A 21 16.47 12.78 -7.77
N TRP A 22 15.30 12.60 -8.37
CA TRP A 22 15.16 11.85 -9.62
C TRP A 22 15.87 12.52 -10.79
N ASP A 23 15.78 13.85 -10.91
CA ASP A 23 16.48 14.62 -11.95
C ASP A 23 18.01 14.47 -11.83
N ALA A 24 18.50 14.23 -10.61
CA ALA A 24 19.91 13.93 -10.33
C ALA A 24 20.28 12.43 -10.53
N GLY A 25 19.34 11.58 -10.96
CA GLY A 25 19.55 10.14 -11.14
C GLY A 25 19.64 9.34 -9.84
N LEU A 26 19.11 9.87 -8.73
CA LEU A 26 19.15 9.24 -7.41
C LEU A 26 17.80 8.58 -7.08
N LEU A 27 17.85 7.49 -6.30
CA LEU A 27 16.68 6.84 -5.72
C LEU A 27 16.36 7.46 -4.35
N PRO A 28 15.22 8.16 -4.18
CA PRO A 28 14.84 8.73 -2.90
C PRO A 28 14.43 7.64 -1.91
N VAL A 29 14.96 7.70 -0.69
CA VAL A 29 14.53 6.88 0.45
C VAL A 29 13.97 7.82 1.52
N VAL A 30 12.68 7.66 1.82
CA VAL A 30 11.95 8.59 2.70
C VAL A 30 11.60 7.89 4.01
N SER A 31 11.91 8.54 5.13
CA SER A 31 11.48 8.12 6.47
C SER A 31 10.07 8.65 6.77
N PRO A 32 9.18 7.90 7.45
CA PRO A 32 7.82 8.33 7.77
C PRO A 32 7.81 9.30 8.97
N VAL A 33 8.49 10.43 8.81
CA VAL A 33 8.51 11.57 9.73
C VAL A 33 7.89 12.75 9.01
N SER A 34 7.06 13.52 9.72
CA SER A 34 6.40 14.70 9.17
C SER A 34 6.61 15.92 10.06
N CYS A 35 6.30 17.09 9.52
CA CYS A 35 6.33 18.35 10.23
C CYS A 35 4.93 18.66 10.76
N GLY A 36 4.80 18.86 12.08
CA GLY A 36 3.58 19.30 12.72
C GLY A 36 3.33 20.80 12.56
N PRO A 37 2.15 21.29 12.97
CA PRO A 37 1.76 22.69 12.77
C PRO A 37 2.69 23.72 13.42
N GLY A 38 3.43 23.33 14.47
CA GLY A 38 4.39 24.19 15.17
C GLY A 38 5.84 24.02 14.68
N GLY A 39 6.07 23.29 13.58
CA GLY A 39 7.42 23.00 13.08
C GLY A 39 8.09 21.79 13.74
N GLU A 40 7.40 21.10 14.65
CA GLU A 40 7.93 19.94 15.34
C GLU A 40 7.91 18.67 14.49
N SER A 41 8.89 17.79 14.69
CA SER A 41 8.85 16.47 14.07
C SER A 41 7.80 15.57 14.75
N VAL A 42 6.97 14.93 13.92
CA VAL A 42 5.98 13.94 14.34
C VAL A 42 6.21 12.62 13.59
N ASN A 43 5.99 11.51 14.28
CA ASN A 43 5.97 10.17 13.68
C ASN A 43 4.62 9.96 12.99
N VAL A 44 4.63 9.42 11.78
CA VAL A 44 3.40 9.10 11.03
C VAL A 44 3.38 7.64 10.60
N ASN A 45 2.20 7.13 10.24
CA ASN A 45 2.10 5.80 9.66
C ASN A 45 2.80 5.78 8.28
N ALA A 46 3.63 4.78 8.03
CA ALA A 46 4.37 4.66 6.78
C ALA A 46 3.48 4.38 5.56
N ASP A 47 2.41 3.61 5.72
CA ASP A 47 1.46 3.29 4.66
C ASP A 47 0.65 4.55 4.25
N GLU A 48 0.28 5.38 5.24
CA GLU A 48 -0.38 6.68 5.02
C GLU A 48 0.58 7.69 4.37
N ALA A 49 1.82 7.78 4.85
CA ALA A 49 2.83 8.66 4.27
C ALA A 49 3.12 8.29 2.80
N ALA A 50 3.21 7.00 2.49
CA ALA A 50 3.40 6.51 1.13
C ALA A 50 2.20 6.86 0.23
N LEU A 51 0.98 6.76 0.75
CA LEU A 51 -0.23 7.16 0.02
C LEU A 51 -0.23 8.66 -0.30
N VAL A 52 -0.02 9.51 0.71
CA VAL A 52 0.00 10.97 0.52
C VAL A 52 1.08 11.37 -0.48
N LEU A 53 2.27 10.76 -0.39
CA LEU A 53 3.35 11.02 -1.32
C LEU A 53 3.04 10.52 -2.74
N ALA A 54 2.48 9.31 -2.90
CA ALA A 54 2.09 8.77 -4.19
C ALA A 54 1.04 9.64 -4.89
N ARG A 55 0.09 10.19 -4.13
CA ARG A 55 -0.90 11.16 -4.63
C ARG A 55 -0.24 12.45 -5.09
N ALA A 56 0.63 13.04 -4.27
CA ALA A 56 1.34 14.28 -4.61
C ALA A 56 2.22 14.13 -5.87
N LEU A 57 2.78 12.93 -6.08
CA LEU A 57 3.61 12.62 -7.24
C LEU A 57 2.80 12.27 -8.50
N GLY A 58 1.51 11.95 -8.38
CA GLY A 58 0.72 11.40 -9.49
C GLY A 58 1.21 10.01 -9.90
N ALA A 59 1.53 9.16 -8.92
CA ALA A 59 2.13 7.86 -9.15
C ALA A 59 1.21 6.94 -9.98
N ALA A 60 1.79 6.26 -10.98
CA ALA A 60 1.08 5.25 -11.76
C ALA A 60 0.78 3.97 -10.95
N GLY A 61 1.51 3.76 -9.85
CA GLY A 61 1.21 2.67 -8.94
C GLY A 61 1.84 2.83 -7.56
N LEU A 62 1.31 2.06 -6.60
CA LEU A 62 1.72 2.02 -5.21
C LEU A 62 1.81 0.56 -4.74
N VAL A 63 2.95 0.18 -4.17
CA VAL A 63 3.20 -1.18 -3.67
C VAL A 63 3.40 -1.14 -2.17
N TYR A 64 2.53 -1.82 -1.44
CA TYR A 64 2.68 -2.07 0.00
C TYR A 64 3.40 -3.40 0.20
N LEU A 65 4.66 -3.33 0.63
CA LEU A 65 5.48 -4.51 0.89
C LEU A 65 5.10 -5.16 2.23
N SER A 66 5.05 -6.48 2.24
CA SER A 66 4.69 -7.31 3.38
C SER A 66 5.66 -8.48 3.52
N ASP A 67 5.65 -9.13 4.68
CA ASP A 67 6.39 -10.37 4.93
C ASP A 67 5.69 -11.60 4.34
N VAL A 68 4.48 -11.44 3.81
CA VAL A 68 3.75 -12.47 3.07
C VAL A 68 3.58 -12.05 1.61
N ASP A 69 3.46 -13.05 0.74
CA ASP A 69 3.36 -12.90 -0.72
C ASP A 69 2.16 -12.07 -1.22
N GLY A 70 1.15 -11.85 -0.38
CA GLY A 70 -0.04 -11.05 -0.68
C GLY A 70 -1.14 -11.32 0.35
N VAL A 71 -2.37 -10.94 0.04
CA VAL A 71 -3.55 -11.26 0.85
C VAL A 71 -3.86 -12.75 0.71
N ARG A 72 -3.93 -13.46 1.83
CA ARG A 72 -4.19 -14.91 1.86
C ARG A 72 -5.65 -15.18 2.21
N VAL A 73 -6.26 -16.12 1.48
CA VAL A 73 -7.57 -16.71 1.81
C VAL A 73 -7.36 -18.21 1.90
N GLY A 74 -7.43 -18.74 3.12
CA GLY A 74 -6.97 -20.10 3.41
C GLY A 74 -5.47 -20.25 3.11
N ASN A 75 -5.13 -21.19 2.22
CA ASN A 75 -3.74 -21.49 1.86
C ASN A 75 -3.25 -20.78 0.58
N GLU A 76 -4.10 -20.02 -0.09
CA GLU A 76 -3.79 -19.38 -1.36
C GLU A 76 -3.65 -17.87 -1.24
N THR A 77 -2.76 -17.29 -2.05
CA THR A 77 -2.67 -15.83 -2.23
C THR A 77 -3.66 -15.39 -3.30
N VAL A 78 -4.50 -14.42 -2.98
CA VAL A 78 -5.49 -13.87 -3.90
C VAL A 78 -4.78 -12.97 -4.92
N GLY A 79 -5.05 -13.15 -6.21
CA GLY A 79 -4.41 -12.33 -7.26
C GLY A 79 -5.03 -10.93 -7.42
N VAL A 80 -6.34 -10.81 -7.23
CA VAL A 80 -7.08 -9.55 -7.32
C VAL A 80 -8.14 -9.51 -6.23
N LEU A 81 -8.25 -8.41 -5.51
CA LEU A 81 -9.21 -8.20 -4.45
C LEU A 81 -9.89 -6.83 -4.61
N ASP A 82 -11.20 -6.85 -4.85
CA ASP A 82 -12.01 -5.63 -4.91
C ASP A 82 -12.49 -5.19 -3.51
N ALA A 83 -12.99 -3.96 -3.41
CA ALA A 83 -13.48 -3.38 -2.16
C ALA A 83 -14.57 -4.21 -1.46
N ALA A 84 -15.48 -4.81 -2.23
CA ALA A 84 -16.59 -5.57 -1.66
C ALA A 84 -16.10 -6.91 -1.08
N ALA A 85 -15.23 -7.62 -1.80
CA ALA A 85 -14.62 -8.86 -1.35
C ALA A 85 -13.70 -8.62 -0.15
N ALA A 86 -12.89 -7.56 -0.19
CA ALA A 86 -12.05 -7.16 0.93
C ALA A 86 -12.88 -6.88 2.19
N GLY A 87 -13.98 -6.12 2.07
CA GLY A 87 -14.87 -5.83 3.18
C GLY A 87 -15.38 -7.09 3.86
N ARG A 88 -15.94 -8.04 3.08
CA ARG A 88 -16.45 -9.32 3.61
C ARG A 88 -15.37 -10.13 4.33
N LEU A 89 -14.20 -10.29 3.70
CA LEU A 89 -13.09 -11.07 4.27
C LEU A 89 -12.46 -10.44 5.51
N ILE A 90 -12.60 -9.13 5.68
CA ILE A 90 -12.19 -8.43 6.89
C ILE A 90 -13.25 -8.60 7.99
N GLU A 91 -14.53 -8.48 7.65
CA GLU A 91 -15.65 -8.64 8.59
C GLU A 91 -15.77 -10.06 9.14
N ASP A 92 -15.56 -11.07 8.29
CA ASP A 92 -15.61 -12.49 8.70
C ASP A 92 -14.33 -12.98 9.43
N GLY A 93 -13.31 -12.12 9.52
CA GLY A 93 -12.05 -12.41 10.23
C GLY A 93 -11.03 -13.23 9.43
N THR A 94 -11.29 -13.55 8.15
CA THR A 94 -10.32 -14.23 7.28
C THR A 94 -9.03 -13.42 7.12
N ILE A 95 -9.16 -12.09 6.98
CA ILE A 95 -8.03 -11.16 6.92
C ILE A 95 -7.73 -10.66 8.35
N ALA A 96 -6.64 -11.15 8.93
CA ALA A 96 -6.20 -10.77 10.27
C ALA A 96 -5.87 -9.27 10.39
N ALA A 97 -5.94 -8.72 11.61
CA ALA A 97 -5.87 -7.28 11.91
C ALA A 97 -4.71 -6.53 11.23
N GLY A 98 -3.50 -7.09 11.24
CA GLY A 98 -2.33 -6.45 10.61
C GLY A 98 -2.42 -6.38 9.08
N MET A 99 -3.01 -7.39 8.44
CA MET A 99 -3.25 -7.37 6.99
C MET A 99 -4.48 -6.51 6.66
N ALA A 100 -5.50 -6.50 7.52
CA ALA A 100 -6.70 -5.69 7.33
C ALA A 100 -6.36 -4.21 7.21
N LEU A 101 -5.40 -3.71 8.02
CA LEU A 101 -4.92 -2.33 7.91
C LEU A 101 -4.32 -2.03 6.53
N LYS A 102 -3.39 -2.87 6.06
CA LYS A 102 -2.77 -2.73 4.73
C LYS A 102 -3.79 -2.77 3.61
N VAL A 103 -4.76 -3.69 3.69
CA VAL A 103 -5.83 -3.80 2.69
C VAL A 103 -6.70 -2.55 2.68
N ARG A 104 -7.06 -1.99 3.85
CA ARG A 104 -7.81 -0.72 3.92
C ARG A 104 -7.03 0.45 3.30
N MET A 105 -5.73 0.57 3.59
CA MET A 105 -4.88 1.60 2.97
C MET A 105 -4.77 1.42 1.46
N ALA A 106 -4.64 0.18 0.99
CA ALA A 106 -4.61 -0.11 -0.44
C ALA A 106 -5.95 0.17 -1.14
N LEU A 107 -7.08 -0.05 -0.46
CA LEU A 107 -8.40 0.34 -0.96
C LEU A 107 -8.56 1.85 -1.03
N GLU A 108 -8.07 2.58 -0.03
CA GLU A 108 -8.04 4.04 -0.05
C GLU A 108 -7.19 4.56 -1.21
N ALA A 109 -5.99 4.01 -1.39
CA ALA A 109 -5.10 4.31 -2.50
C ALA A 109 -5.77 4.11 -3.87
N ALA A 110 -6.47 2.99 -4.04
CA ALA A 110 -7.23 2.72 -5.26
C ALA A 110 -8.40 3.71 -5.43
N GLY A 111 -9.10 4.03 -4.33
CA GLY A 111 -10.24 4.94 -4.32
C GLY A 111 -9.89 6.39 -4.65
N VAL A 112 -8.67 6.84 -4.33
CA VAL A 112 -8.17 8.18 -4.71
C VAL A 112 -7.58 8.23 -6.13
N GLY A 113 -7.68 7.14 -6.90
CA GLY A 113 -7.36 7.12 -8.32
C GLY A 113 -5.92 6.70 -8.67
N ILE A 114 -5.17 6.09 -7.74
CA ILE A 114 -3.87 5.47 -8.10
C ILE A 114 -4.14 4.25 -9.00
N PRO A 115 -3.63 4.21 -10.25
CA PRO A 115 -4.05 3.19 -11.22
C PRO A 115 -3.73 1.74 -10.82
N GLU A 116 -2.54 1.48 -10.26
CA GLU A 116 -2.15 0.15 -9.82
C GLU A 116 -1.78 0.15 -8.33
N VAL A 117 -2.58 -0.52 -7.50
CA VAL A 117 -2.26 -0.71 -6.08
C VAL A 117 -2.08 -2.20 -5.79
N VAL A 118 -0.96 -2.55 -5.15
CA VAL A 118 -0.59 -3.95 -4.91
C VAL A 118 -0.11 -4.15 -3.47
N VAL A 119 -0.60 -5.19 -2.81
CA VAL A 119 -0.01 -5.74 -1.58
C VAL A 119 0.85 -6.93 -1.98
N ALA A 120 2.16 -6.90 -1.70
CA ALA A 120 3.10 -7.90 -2.20
C ALA A 120 4.18 -8.28 -1.20
N GLY A 121 4.72 -9.50 -1.37
CA GLY A 121 5.91 -9.95 -0.64
C GLY A 121 7.22 -9.50 -1.28
N LYS A 122 8.34 -9.80 -0.62
CA LYS A 122 9.71 -9.47 -1.07
C LYS A 122 10.04 -10.03 -2.46
N GLY A 123 9.41 -11.13 -2.88
CA GLY A 123 9.58 -11.70 -4.23
C GLY A 123 9.20 -10.75 -5.37
N ARG A 124 8.40 -9.70 -5.09
CA ARG A 124 8.11 -8.62 -6.05
C ARG A 124 9.36 -7.84 -6.45
N LEU A 125 10.31 -7.68 -5.54
CA LEU A 125 11.53 -6.90 -5.78
C LEU A 125 12.52 -7.60 -6.72
N SER A 126 12.45 -8.93 -6.82
CA SER A 126 13.28 -9.75 -7.69
C SER A 126 12.60 -10.12 -9.02
N GLY A 127 11.48 -9.46 -9.36
CA GLY A 127 10.74 -9.71 -10.61
C GLY A 127 9.73 -10.87 -10.55
N GLY A 128 9.57 -11.51 -9.40
CA GLY A 128 8.45 -12.44 -9.17
C GLY A 128 7.11 -11.71 -9.12
N PHE A 129 6.02 -12.41 -9.42
CA PHE A 129 4.65 -11.90 -9.17
C PHE A 129 3.93 -12.69 -8.07
N PRO A 130 4.40 -12.67 -6.81
CA PRO A 130 3.51 -12.85 -5.67
C PRO A 130 2.96 -11.47 -5.25
N GLY A 131 1.65 -11.27 -5.41
CA GLY A 131 0.98 -10.07 -4.95
C GLY A 131 -0.52 -10.11 -5.18
N THR A 132 -1.25 -9.33 -4.39
CA THR A 132 -2.68 -9.08 -4.55
C THR A 132 -2.88 -7.68 -5.09
N ARG A 133 -3.43 -7.56 -6.30
CA ARG A 133 -3.88 -6.28 -6.85
C ARG A 133 -5.17 -5.86 -6.15
N ILE A 134 -5.24 -4.61 -5.73
CA ILE A 134 -6.40 -4.03 -5.06
C ILE A 134 -7.12 -3.11 -6.04
N THR A 135 -8.45 -3.24 -6.15
CA THR A 135 -9.26 -2.44 -7.09
C THR A 135 -10.39 -1.72 -6.34
N ALA A 136 -10.65 -0.46 -6.70
CA ALA A 136 -11.71 0.36 -6.10
C ALA A 136 -13.12 -0.06 -6.53
N GLY A 137 -13.25 -0.91 -7.55
CA GLY A 137 -14.51 -1.45 -8.05
C GLY A 137 -14.36 -2.87 -8.59
N VAL A 138 -15.48 -3.44 -9.04
CA VAL A 138 -15.57 -4.79 -9.63
C VAL A 138 -14.96 -4.77 -11.05
N GLU A 139 -13.66 -4.52 -11.17
CA GLU A 139 -12.97 -4.86 -12.40
C GLU A 139 -12.76 -6.38 -12.37
N ALA A 140 -13.74 -7.06 -12.97
CA ALA A 140 -13.91 -8.50 -12.94
C ALA A 140 -12.58 -9.23 -13.13
N ALA A 141 -12.31 -10.12 -12.17
CA ALA A 141 -11.34 -11.19 -12.22
C ALA A 141 -11.16 -11.77 -13.64
N ARG A 142 -10.23 -11.19 -14.41
CA ARG A 142 -9.69 -11.76 -15.65
C ARG A 142 -8.21 -12.07 -15.46
N THR A 143 -7.83 -12.53 -14.27
CA THR A 143 -6.48 -13.04 -14.05
C THR A 143 -6.56 -14.55 -14.02
N ARG A 144 -6.19 -15.17 -15.15
CA ARG A 144 -5.98 -16.62 -15.28
C ARG A 144 -5.13 -17.09 -14.10
N ILE A 145 -5.71 -17.93 -13.25
CA ILE A 145 -4.94 -18.80 -12.36
C ILE A 145 -4.08 -19.65 -13.31
N ARG A 146 -2.79 -19.31 -13.45
CA ARG A 146 -1.82 -20.23 -14.02
C ARG A 146 -1.70 -21.38 -13.04
N ARG A 147 -2.44 -22.47 -13.28
CA ARG A 147 -2.12 -23.77 -12.70
C ARG A 147 -0.68 -24.08 -13.11
N GLY A 148 0.24 -23.98 -12.16
CA GLY A 148 1.58 -24.55 -12.29
C GLY A 148 1.42 -26.04 -12.54
N GLY A 149 1.67 -26.47 -13.77
CA GLY A 149 1.78 -27.88 -14.12
C GLY A 149 3.10 -28.43 -13.57
N ARG A 150 2.97 -29.61 -12.95
CA ARG A 150 3.96 -30.64 -12.57
C ARG A 150 5.44 -30.28 -12.66
#